data_AF-A0A919Z8F6-F1
#
_entry.id   AF-A0A919Z8F6-F1
#
_cell.length_a   1.000
_cell.length_b   1.000
_cell.length_c   1.000
_cell.angle_alpha   90.00
_cell.angle_beta   90.00
_cell.angle_gamma   90.00
#
_symmetry.space_group_name_H-M   'P 1'
#
loop_
_entity.id
_entity.type
_entity.pdbx_description
1 polymer ?
#
loop_
_entity_poly.entity_id
_entity_poly.type
_entity_poly.pdbx_seq_one_letter_code
_entity_poly.pdbx_strand_id
1 'polypeptide(L)'
;MILDTRIIDSVTFLNFEKVRTGEIVGKLIRLSPSAQDESLLQVSGTYTEYRTPPCRTLGSAELHAHTLLQRLEEEQGGGQKQKEDF
;
A
#
# COMPACT_ATOMS: atom_id res chain seq x y z
N MET A 1 5.26 16.65 -6.74
CA MET A 1 5.03 17.41 -5.48
C MET A 1 4.15 16.56 -4.60
N ILE A 2 4.58 16.22 -3.38
CA ILE A 2 3.71 15.51 -2.43
C ILE A 2 2.59 16.48 -2.01
N LEU A 3 1.36 15.99 -2.07
CA LEU A 3 0.16 16.73 -1.68
C LEU A 3 -0.30 16.36 -0.28
N ASP A 4 -0.31 15.06 0.02
CA ASP A 4 -0.78 14.52 1.28
C ASP A 4 -0.11 13.16 1.54
N THR A 5 0.07 12.82 2.82
CA THR A 5 0.58 11.53 3.29
C THR A 5 -0.27 11.06 4.45
N ARG A 6 -0.84 9.86 4.33
CA ARG A 6 -1.64 9.22 5.38
C ARG A 6 -0.95 7.97 5.88
N ILE A 7 -0.88 7.84 7.19
CA ILE A 7 -0.39 6.65 7.86
C ILE A 7 -1.61 5.80 8.18
N ILE A 8 -1.67 4.59 7.63
CA ILE A 8 -2.79 3.66 7.85
C ILE A 8 -2.49 2.80 9.07
N ASP A 9 -1.29 2.25 9.14
CA ASP A 9 -0.79 1.48 10.27
C ASP A 9 0.75 1.64 10.37
N SER A 10 1.42 0.86 11.23
CA SER A 10 2.87 0.94 11.44
C SER A 10 3.73 0.60 10.22
N VAL A 11 3.15 -0.04 9.20
CA VAL A 11 3.82 -0.54 8.00
C VAL A 11 3.17 -0.14 6.69
N THR A 12 1.98 0.48 6.73
CA THR A 12 1.19 0.84 5.55
C THR A 12 0.98 2.36 5.47
N PHE A 13 1.34 2.94 4.33
CA PHE A 13 1.31 4.37 4.07
C PHE A 13 0.64 4.68 2.73
N LEU A 14 -0.08 5.80 2.65
CA LEU A 14 -0.67 6.33 1.42
C LEU A 14 -0.07 7.70 1.12
N ASN A 15 0.64 7.83 0.01
CA ASN A 15 1.17 9.10 -0.47
C ASN A 15 0.40 9.57 -1.71
N PHE A 16 -0.03 10.82 -1.70
CA PHE A 16 -0.65 11.45 -2.86
C PHE A 16 0.31 12.46 -3.46
N GLU A 17 0.62 12.29 -4.74
CA GLU A 17 1.59 13.12 -5.43
C GLU A 17 1.00 13.73 -6.69
N LYS A 18 1.22 15.03 -6.88
CA LYS A 18 1.01 15.69 -8.15
C LYS A 18 2.21 15.45 -9.06
N VAL A 19 1.97 14.78 -10.19
CA VAL A 19 2.97 14.50 -11.21
C VAL A 19 3.09 15.66 -12.21
N ARG A 20 4.11 15.63 -13.08
CA ARG A 20 4.45 16.75 -13.99
C ARG A 20 3.31 17.11 -14.95
N THR A 21 2.47 16.15 -15.32
CA THR A 21 1.29 16.35 -16.17
C THR A 21 0.15 17.10 -15.47
N GLY A 22 0.29 17.36 -14.16
CA GLY A 22 -0.73 18.00 -13.33
C GLY A 22 -1.73 17.02 -12.69
N GLU A 23 -1.67 15.76 -13.08
CA GLU A 23 -2.47 14.68 -12.50
C GLU A 23 -1.96 14.29 -11.11
N ILE A 24 -2.81 13.63 -10.35
CA ILE A 24 -2.58 13.18 -8.99
C ILE A 24 -2.56 11.66 -8.97
N VAL A 25 -1.52 11.08 -8.37
CA VAL A 25 -1.37 9.63 -8.21
C VAL A 25 -1.30 9.32 -6.72
N GLY A 26 -2.10 8.35 -6.27
CA GLY A 26 -1.97 7.72 -4.97
C GLY A 26 -0.96 6.58 -5.03
N LYS A 27 -0.08 6.50 -4.04
CA LYS A 27 0.88 5.43 -3.84
C LYS A 27 0.61 4.76 -2.51
N LEU A 28 0.21 3.49 -2.55
CA LEU A 28 0.13 2.64 -1.37
C LEU A 28 1.47 1.94 -1.17
N ILE A 29 2.09 2.21 -0.04
CA ILE A 29 3.39 1.71 0.34
C ILE A 29 3.21 0.75 1.51
N ARG A 30 3.73 -0.47 1.38
CA ARG A 30 3.72 -1.49 2.43
C ARG A 30 5.13 -1.94 2.73
N LEU A 31 5.48 -1.94 4.02
CA LEU A 31 6.75 -2.41 4.55
C LEU A 31 6.55 -3.76 5.21
N SER A 32 7.13 -4.82 4.66
CA SER A 32 7.10 -6.14 5.28
C SER A 32 8.45 -6.39 5.96
N PRO A 33 8.56 -6.30 7.30
CA PRO A 33 9.81 -6.64 7.97
C PRO A 33 10.14 -8.12 7.71
N SER A 34 11.39 -8.39 7.36
CA SER A 34 11.86 -9.76 7.18
C SER A 34 12.20 -10.34 8.54
N ALA A 35 11.65 -11.51 8.86
CA ALA A 35 12.03 -12.25 10.06
C ALA A 35 13.37 -12.96 9.84
N GLN A 36 14.50 -12.22 9.80
CA GLN A 36 15.82 -12.85 9.82
C GLN A 36 16.86 -12.10 10.67
N ASP A 37 17.42 -12.92 11.57
CA ASP A 37 18.70 -12.90 12.27
C ASP A 37 19.01 -11.74 13.24
N GLU A 38 18.75 -11.98 14.53
CA GLU A 38 19.18 -11.12 15.65
C GLU A 38 20.71 -10.94 15.73
N SER A 39 21.50 -11.69 14.97
CA SER A 39 22.96 -11.57 14.95
C SER A 39 23.50 -10.43 14.09
N LEU A 40 22.67 -9.83 13.22
CA LEU A 40 23.05 -8.70 12.38
C LEU A 40 22.29 -7.44 12.84
N LEU A 41 23.03 -6.39 13.21
CA LEU A 41 22.50 -5.04 13.50
C LEU A 41 21.82 -4.36 12.27
N GLN A 42 21.43 -5.13 11.26
CA GLN A 42 20.79 -4.68 10.03
C GLN A 42 19.33 -5.12 10.02
N VAL A 43 18.43 -4.15 10.19
CA VAL A 43 17.01 -4.35 9.94
C VAL A 43 16.80 -4.46 8.42
N SER A 44 16.29 -5.61 7.96
CA SER A 44 15.93 -5.83 6.56
C SER A 44 14.41 -5.98 6.41
N GLY A 45 13.89 -5.58 5.26
CA GLY A 45 12.47 -5.67 4.96
C GLY A 45 12.20 -5.46 3.48
N THR A 46 11.00 -5.83 3.07
CA THR A 46 10.52 -5.64 1.70
C THR A 46 9.70 -4.35 1.61
N TYR A 47 10.04 -3.51 0.65
CA TYR A 47 9.25 -2.35 0.26
C TYR A 47 8.38 -2.72 -0.94
N THR A 48 7.06 -2.64 -0.80
CA THR A 48 6.12 -2.84 -1.90
C THR A 48 5.33 -1.57 -2.14
N GLU A 49 5.24 -1.16 -3.40
CA GLU A 49 4.51 0.04 -3.83
C GLU A 49 3.45 -0.33 -4.86
N TYR A 50 2.23 0.13 -4.62
CA TYR A 50 1.11 0.04 -5.56
C TYR A 50 0.65 1.44 -5.93
N ARG A 51 0.28 1.64 -7.19
CA ARG A 51 -0.10 2.96 -7.70
C ARG A 51 -1.54 2.97 -8.19
N THR A 52 -2.27 4.04 -7.88
CA THR A 52 -3.55 4.31 -8.50
C THR A 52 -3.34 4.77 -9.95
N PRO A 53 -4.39 4.69 -10.80
CA PRO A 53 -4.43 5.45 -12.03
C PRO A 53 -4.25 6.96 -11.76
N PRO A 54 -3.69 7.73 -12.72
CA PRO A 54 -3.65 9.19 -12.64
C PRO A 54 -5.06 9.78 -12.56
N CYS A 55 -5.24 10.72 -11.64
CA CYS A 55 -6.51 11.35 -11.34
C CYS A 55 -6.43 12.87 -11.52
N ARG A 56 -7.56 13.51 -11.84
CA ARG A 56 -7.62 14.98 -11.93
C ARG A 56 -7.75 15.68 -10.57
N THR A 57 -8.23 14.96 -9.56
CA THR A 57 -8.50 15.49 -8.22
C THR A 57 -7.94 14.57 -7.15
N LEU A 58 -7.67 15.14 -5.97
CA LEU A 58 -7.19 14.39 -4.81
C LEU A 58 -8.24 13.37 -4.35
N GLY A 59 -9.51 13.77 -4.25
CA GLY A 59 -10.59 12.87 -3.83
C GLY A 59 -10.77 11.64 -4.72
N SER A 60 -10.57 11.77 -6.04
CA SER A 60 -10.57 10.59 -6.94
C SER A 60 -9.37 9.67 -6.67
N ALA A 61 -8.18 10.23 -6.46
CA ALA A 61 -7.00 9.43 -6.11
C ALA A 61 -7.18 8.72 -4.76
N GLU A 62 -7.80 9.38 -3.78
CA GLU A 62 -8.14 8.78 -2.48
C GLU A 62 -9.10 7.60 -2.64
N LEU A 63 -10.19 7.77 -3.40
CA LEU A 63 -11.15 6.69 -3.65
C LEU A 63 -10.47 5.48 -4.30
N HIS A 64 -9.61 5.70 -5.30
CA HIS A 64 -8.84 4.63 -5.93
C HIS A 64 -7.86 3.97 -4.95
N ALA A 65 -7.19 4.76 -4.10
CA ALA A 65 -6.26 4.24 -3.11
C ALA A 65 -6.96 3.38 -2.06
N HIS A 66 -8.13 3.79 -1.58
CA HIS A 66 -8.95 3.00 -0.65
C HIS A 66 -9.47 1.72 -1.30
N THR A 67 -9.93 1.79 -2.55
CA THR A 67 -10.37 0.60 -3.30
C THR A 67 -9.22 -0.40 -3.48
N LEU A 68 -8.02 0.11 -3.76
CA LEU A 68 -6.81 -0.71 -3.90
C LEU A 68 -6.42 -1.37 -2.57
N LEU A 69 -6.46 -0.61 -1.47
CA LEU A 69 -6.19 -1.14 -0.14
C LEU A 69 -7.15 -2.28 0.21
N GLN A 70 -8.46 -2.07 0.01
CA GLN A 70 -9.48 -3.07 0.30
C GLN A 70 -9.27 -4.37 -0.51
N ARG A 71 -8.95 -4.26 -1.81
CA ARG A 71 -8.67 -5.44 -2.65
C ARG A 71 -7.47 -6.24 -2.15
N LEU A 72 -6.40 -5.55 -1.73
CA LEU A 72 -5.20 -6.21 -1.21
C LEU A 72 -5.47 -6.88 0.15
N GLU A 73 -6.34 -6.31 0.97
CA GLU A 73 -6.80 -6.93 2.22
C GLU A 73 -7.66 -8.17 1.95
N GLU A 74 -8.55 -8.12 0.96
CA GLU A 74 -9.37 -9.27 0.53
C GLU A 74 -8.51 -10.41 -0.04
N GLU A 75 -7.50 -10.10 -0.86
CA GLU A 75 -6.56 -11.09 -1.40
C GLU A 75 -5.74 -11.77 -0.28
N GLN A 76 -5.38 -11.03 0.77
CA GLN A 76 -4.61 -11.57 1.90
C GLN A 76 -5.50 -12.31 2.92
N GLY A 77 -6.75 -11.87 3.12
CA GLY A 77 -7.72 -12.54 4.00
C GLY A 77 -8.40 -13.76 3.36
N GLY A 78 -8.44 -13.84 2.03
CA GLY A 78 -9.07 -14.93 1.28
C GLY A 78 -8.26 -16.22 1.17
N GLY A 79 -6.98 -16.21 1.58
CA GLY A 79 -6.06 -17.35 1.51
C GLY A 79 -6.30 -18.48 2.54
N GLN A 80 -7.29 -18.35 3.43
CA GLN A 80 -7.61 -19.34 4.48
C GLN A 80 -9.01 -19.97 4.36
N LYS A 81 -9.51 -20.21 3.15
CA LYS A 81 -10.71 -21.06 2.94
C LYS A 81 -10.48 -22.13 1.89
N GLN A 82 -9.45 -22.95 2.07
CA GLN A 82 -9.35 -24.24 1.39
C GLN A 82 -8.69 -25.28 2.30
N LYS A 83 -9.54 -25.94 3.09
CA LYS A 83 -9.46 -27.33 3.57
C LYS A 83 -10.23 -27.42 4.87
N GLU A 84 -11.50 -27.74 4.75
CA GLU A 84 -12.25 -28.61 5.65
C GLU A 84 -13.67 -28.64 5.10
N ASP A 85 -13.95 -29.63 4.27
CA ASP A 85 -15.17 -30.39 4.45
C ASP A 85 -15.01 -31.75 3.75
N PHE A 86 -15.56 -32.74 4.44
CA PHE A 86 -15.38 -34.18 4.38
C PHE A 86 -15.75 -34.84 3.04
#